data_AF-A0A1F9NES1-F1
#
_entry.id   AF-A0A1F9NES1-F1
#
_cell.length_a   1.000
_cell.length_b   1.000
_cell.length_c   1.000
_cell.angle_alpha   90.00
_cell.angle_beta   90.00
_cell.angle_gamma   90.00
#
_symmetry.space_group_name_H-M   'P 1'
#
loop_
_entity.id
_entity.type
_entity.pdbx_description
1 polymer ?
#
loop_
_entity_poly.entity_id
_entity_poly.type
_entity_poly.pdbx_seq_one_letter_code
_entity_poly.pdbx_strand_id
1 'polypeptide(L)'
;MLSAYQYVPHAMEKMQAYIDFIFYQVWCMAPIGLEFSPDLFEAEPDLKEIMSCFGFSAKAPERGRQFYNDIKGIYELFAVLSPQQTDQMKQWCRANNDIEKICANDPALQIARYADLRALHPDLSDQLAMFFKGLYSQQLLDLAALREKIGLIADHYHAFMLVNGTGKCPFCGLIDIKGVNRSKRDAYDHYLPKALYPFNTINFRNLAPTCHDCNSTCKHSKDPAHNATGRRKAFYPYADICHAIEITIDLDSPDIDRLEPANIQLTFGPSTVHEEIETWREVYGIDERYKDKCCSSDAKDWLEQVRILHDHGMEPETLLTTLQQQTRNDPTANSNFLKTAFLEGCKKIGVFDEIKKTSGIPST
;
A
#
# COMPACT_ATOMS: atom_id res chain seq x y z
N MET A 1 -3.35 5.54 7.77
CA MET A 1 -1.94 5.19 7.57
C MET A 1 -1.15 6.13 8.46
N LEU A 2 -0.07 5.70 9.11
CA LEU A 2 0.64 6.55 10.09
C LEU A 2 1.59 7.57 9.43
N SER A 3 2.11 7.26 8.25
CA SER A 3 2.96 8.16 7.46
C SER A 3 2.89 7.79 5.99
N ALA A 4 3.09 8.75 5.09
CA ALA A 4 3.28 8.45 3.66
C ALA A 4 4.75 8.16 3.37
N TYR A 5 4.99 7.39 2.31
CA TYR A 5 6.30 7.23 1.73
C TYR A 5 6.65 8.43 0.83
N GLN A 6 7.92 8.81 0.81
CA GLN A 6 8.49 9.59 -0.27
C GLN A 6 8.62 8.68 -1.51
N TYR A 7 7.98 9.09 -2.60
CA TYR A 7 8.09 8.37 -3.88
C TYR A 7 9.51 8.44 -4.44
N VAL A 8 10.01 7.33 -4.98
CA VAL A 8 11.36 7.23 -5.58
C VAL A 8 11.24 6.85 -7.05
N PRO A 9 11.53 7.79 -7.98
CA PRO A 9 11.51 7.54 -9.42
C PRO A 9 12.51 6.46 -9.84
N HIS A 10 12.17 5.73 -10.91
CA HIS A 10 12.88 4.48 -11.20
C HIS A 10 12.69 3.95 -12.63
N ALA A 11 13.70 3.23 -13.13
CA ALA A 11 13.70 2.61 -14.45
C ALA A 11 12.50 1.70 -14.79
N MET A 12 11.88 0.97 -13.83
CA MET A 12 10.73 0.11 -14.20
C MET A 12 9.45 0.91 -14.41
N GLU A 13 9.43 2.22 -14.16
CA GLU A 13 8.36 3.08 -14.68
C GLU A 13 8.28 3.00 -16.20
N LYS A 14 9.39 2.64 -16.88
CA LYS A 14 9.40 2.32 -18.31
C LYS A 14 8.44 1.18 -18.67
N MET A 15 8.22 0.22 -17.76
CA MET A 15 7.20 -0.81 -17.97
C MET A 15 5.81 -0.21 -18.03
N GLN A 16 5.47 0.77 -17.17
CA GLN A 16 4.21 1.51 -17.29
C GLN A 16 4.15 2.28 -18.61
N ALA A 17 5.25 2.94 -19.02
CA ALA A 17 5.31 3.63 -20.32
C ALA A 17 5.06 2.69 -21.51
N TYR A 18 5.58 1.46 -21.49
CA TYR A 18 5.28 0.45 -22.50
C TYR A 18 3.81 0.04 -22.50
N ILE A 19 3.22 -0.16 -21.32
CA ILE A 19 1.79 -0.49 -21.21
C ILE A 19 0.92 0.67 -21.71
N ASP A 20 1.29 1.91 -21.41
CA ASP A 20 0.60 3.10 -21.92
C ASP A 20 0.72 3.17 -23.44
N PHE A 21 1.90 2.91 -24.00
CA PHE A 21 2.10 2.84 -25.45
C PHE A 21 1.22 1.75 -26.09
N ILE A 22 1.26 0.53 -25.56
CA ILE A 22 0.43 -0.59 -26.02
C ILE A 22 -1.06 -0.20 -25.97
N PHE A 23 -1.49 0.41 -24.87
CA PHE A 23 -2.89 0.76 -24.71
C PHE A 23 -3.32 1.85 -25.69
N TYR A 24 -2.61 2.98 -25.75
CA TYR A 24 -3.04 4.16 -26.50
C TYR A 24 -2.67 4.12 -27.98
N GLN A 25 -1.49 3.59 -28.32
CA GLN A 25 -0.94 3.63 -29.68
C GLN A 25 -1.17 2.32 -30.45
N VAL A 26 -1.44 1.21 -29.74
CA VAL A 26 -1.67 -0.10 -30.37
C VAL A 26 -3.13 -0.49 -30.26
N TRP A 27 -3.63 -0.79 -29.05
CA TRP A 27 -5.02 -1.25 -28.86
C TRP A 27 -6.06 -0.20 -29.25
N CYS A 28 -5.93 1.04 -28.78
CA CYS A 28 -6.89 2.10 -29.13
C CYS A 28 -6.86 2.48 -30.62
N MET A 29 -5.83 2.09 -31.37
CA MET A 29 -5.73 2.32 -32.82
C MET A 29 -6.18 1.12 -33.65
N ALA A 30 -6.42 -0.04 -33.01
CA ALA A 30 -6.85 -1.26 -33.69
C ALA A 30 -8.08 -1.09 -34.61
N PRO A 31 -9.10 -0.26 -34.26
CA PRO A 31 -10.24 -0.03 -35.16
C PRO A 31 -9.91 0.57 -36.53
N ILE A 32 -8.71 1.12 -36.73
CA ILE A 32 -8.25 1.64 -38.03
C ILE A 32 -7.98 0.48 -39.02
N GLY A 33 -7.88 -0.76 -38.52
CA GLY A 33 -7.81 -1.96 -39.35
C GLY A 33 -6.39 -2.31 -39.84
N LEU A 34 -5.35 -1.85 -39.13
CA LEU A 34 -3.97 -2.27 -39.40
C LEU A 34 -3.76 -3.73 -38.97
N GLU A 35 -2.85 -4.43 -39.64
CA GLU A 35 -2.44 -5.77 -39.24
C GLU A 35 -1.59 -5.70 -37.95
N PHE A 36 -1.81 -6.63 -37.02
CA PHE A 36 -0.99 -6.73 -35.82
C PHE A 36 0.40 -7.29 -36.15
N SER A 37 1.41 -6.42 -36.17
CA SER A 37 2.81 -6.76 -36.40
C SER A 37 3.75 -5.95 -35.51
N PRO A 38 5.05 -6.30 -35.42
CA PRO A 38 6.05 -5.46 -34.77
C PRO A 38 6.15 -4.02 -35.29
N ASP A 39 5.64 -3.73 -36.50
CA ASP A 39 5.68 -2.38 -37.07
C ASP A 39 4.74 -1.41 -36.35
N LEU A 40 3.76 -1.93 -35.60
CA LEU A 40 2.92 -1.09 -34.72
C LEU A 40 3.71 -0.49 -33.55
N PHE A 41 4.95 -0.94 -33.31
CA PHE A 41 5.81 -0.50 -32.22
C PHE A 41 6.98 0.38 -32.68
N GLU A 42 7.02 0.84 -33.94
CA GLU A 42 8.13 1.65 -34.49
C GLU A 42 8.43 2.91 -33.68
N ALA A 43 7.40 3.54 -33.12
CA ALA A 43 7.54 4.74 -32.31
C ALA A 43 8.11 4.46 -30.90
N GLU A 44 8.29 3.18 -30.52
CA GLU A 44 8.97 2.80 -29.28
C GLU A 44 9.96 1.63 -29.51
N PRO A 45 11.21 1.92 -29.94
CA PRO A 45 12.17 0.93 -30.43
C PRO A 45 12.52 -0.19 -29.45
N ASP A 46 12.65 0.13 -28.15
CA ASP A 46 12.97 -0.88 -27.14
C ASP A 46 11.79 -1.86 -26.95
N LEU A 47 10.56 -1.35 -26.98
CA LEU A 47 9.37 -2.20 -26.95
C LEU A 47 9.24 -3.02 -28.23
N LYS A 48 9.55 -2.45 -29.40
CA LYS A 48 9.60 -3.20 -30.67
C LYS A 48 10.58 -4.36 -30.61
N GLU A 49 11.77 -4.14 -30.04
CA GLU A 49 12.77 -5.20 -29.84
C GLU A 49 12.22 -6.32 -28.94
N ILE A 50 11.57 -5.95 -27.82
CA ILE A 50 10.93 -6.89 -26.92
C ILE A 50 9.84 -7.69 -27.65
N MET A 51 8.95 -7.02 -28.38
CA MET A 51 7.85 -7.67 -29.12
C MET A 51 8.36 -8.58 -30.24
N SER A 52 9.41 -8.18 -30.94
CA SER A 52 10.07 -8.99 -31.96
C SER A 52 10.71 -10.25 -31.34
N CYS A 53 11.42 -10.08 -30.23
CA CYS A 53 12.03 -11.19 -29.49
C CYS A 53 10.96 -12.17 -28.99
N PHE A 54 9.89 -11.67 -28.36
CA PHE A 54 8.85 -12.48 -27.74
C PHE A 54 7.92 -13.17 -28.76
N GLY A 55 7.62 -12.53 -29.88
CA GLY A 55 6.73 -13.07 -30.91
C GLY A 55 7.41 -13.99 -31.93
N PHE A 56 8.68 -13.74 -32.26
CA PHE A 56 9.29 -14.32 -33.46
C PHE A 56 10.61 -15.07 -33.22
N SER A 57 11.25 -14.91 -32.06
CA SER A 57 12.46 -15.67 -31.76
C SER A 57 12.13 -17.15 -31.51
N ALA A 58 12.81 -18.06 -32.20
CA ALA A 58 12.72 -19.50 -31.94
C ALA A 58 13.10 -19.89 -30.50
N LYS A 59 13.89 -19.03 -29.82
CA LYS A 59 14.33 -19.22 -28.43
C LYS A 59 13.53 -18.38 -27.42
N ALA A 60 12.43 -17.75 -27.84
CA ALA A 60 11.60 -16.96 -26.94
C ALA A 60 11.16 -17.80 -25.72
N PRO A 61 11.26 -17.28 -24.49
CA PRO A 61 10.68 -17.93 -23.32
C PRO A 61 9.15 -18.06 -23.46
N GLU A 62 8.55 -19.11 -22.88
CA GLU A 62 7.10 -19.35 -22.96
C GLU A 62 6.28 -18.16 -22.44
N ARG A 63 6.67 -17.60 -21.28
CA ARG A 63 6.00 -16.42 -20.73
C ARG A 63 6.10 -15.19 -21.65
N GLY A 64 7.20 -15.05 -22.39
CA GLY A 64 7.38 -14.01 -23.40
C GLY A 64 6.45 -14.19 -24.60
N ARG A 65 6.38 -15.41 -25.16
CA ARG A 65 5.39 -15.74 -26.20
C ARG A 65 3.96 -15.46 -25.73
N GLN A 66 3.63 -15.83 -24.50
CA GLN A 66 2.32 -15.53 -23.92
C GLN A 66 2.05 -14.03 -23.84
N PHE A 67 3.04 -13.21 -23.42
CA PHE A 67 2.89 -11.76 -23.38
C PHE A 67 2.61 -11.17 -24.78
N TYR A 68 3.31 -11.63 -25.81
CA TYR A 68 3.04 -11.23 -27.20
C TYR A 68 1.62 -11.62 -27.65
N ASN A 69 1.24 -12.87 -27.40
CA ASN A 69 -0.08 -13.40 -27.77
C ASN A 69 -1.22 -12.71 -27.02
N ASP A 70 -1.03 -12.38 -25.74
CA ASP A 70 -2.01 -11.64 -24.95
C ASP A 70 -2.26 -10.26 -25.56
N ILE A 71 -1.21 -9.52 -25.94
CA ILE A 71 -1.33 -8.20 -26.57
C ILE A 71 -2.05 -8.31 -27.92
N LYS A 72 -1.72 -9.33 -28.72
CA LYS A 72 -2.40 -9.60 -30.00
C LYS A 72 -3.89 -9.90 -29.80
N GLY A 73 -4.25 -10.78 -28.86
CA GLY A 73 -5.64 -11.11 -28.59
C GLY A 73 -6.45 -9.90 -28.11
N ILE A 74 -5.85 -9.05 -27.27
CA ILE A 74 -6.49 -7.79 -26.85
C ILE A 74 -6.64 -6.84 -28.03
N TYR A 75 -5.64 -6.73 -28.91
CA TYR A 75 -5.72 -5.91 -30.11
C TYR A 75 -6.91 -6.32 -31.00
N GLU A 76 -7.09 -7.61 -31.23
CA GLU A 76 -8.23 -8.15 -32.02
C GLU A 76 -9.59 -7.81 -31.38
N LEU A 77 -9.68 -7.87 -30.05
CA LEU A 77 -10.89 -7.47 -29.31
C LEU A 77 -11.13 -5.95 -29.34
N PHE A 78 -10.07 -5.13 -29.39
CA PHE A 78 -10.18 -3.69 -29.55
C PHE A 78 -10.59 -3.30 -30.98
N ALA A 79 -10.22 -4.08 -32.00
CA ALA A 79 -10.46 -3.77 -33.41
C ALA A 79 -11.95 -3.64 -33.78
N VAL A 80 -12.85 -4.24 -33.00
CA VAL A 80 -14.30 -4.20 -33.21
C VAL A 80 -15.00 -3.14 -32.36
N LEU A 81 -14.28 -2.40 -31.53
CA LEU A 81 -14.86 -1.33 -30.71
C LEU A 81 -15.24 -0.12 -31.56
N SER A 82 -16.41 0.45 -31.25
CA SER A 82 -16.81 1.75 -31.79
C SER A 82 -15.94 2.88 -31.22
N PRO A 83 -15.85 4.04 -31.91
CA PRO A 83 -15.10 5.19 -31.40
C PRO A 83 -15.50 5.60 -29.98
N GLN A 84 -16.80 5.55 -29.65
CA GLN A 84 -17.30 5.87 -28.31
C GLN A 84 -16.81 4.86 -27.25
N GLN A 85 -16.80 3.57 -27.57
CA GLN A 85 -16.31 2.53 -26.67
C GLN A 85 -14.78 2.67 -26.46
N THR A 86 -14.04 2.92 -27.54
CA THR A 86 -12.59 3.18 -27.45
C THR A 86 -12.29 4.41 -26.58
N ASP A 87 -13.06 5.49 -26.73
CA ASP A 87 -12.88 6.68 -25.91
C ASP A 87 -13.26 6.45 -24.44
N GLN A 88 -14.28 5.63 -24.16
CA GLN A 88 -14.59 5.20 -22.80
C GLN A 88 -13.42 4.41 -22.18
N MET A 89 -12.81 3.49 -22.93
CA MET A 89 -11.64 2.73 -22.47
C MET A 89 -10.46 3.67 -22.15
N LYS A 90 -10.20 4.68 -22.99
CA LYS A 90 -9.19 5.71 -22.71
C LYS A 90 -9.48 6.50 -21.44
N GLN A 91 -10.74 6.88 -21.22
CA GLN A 91 -11.15 7.59 -20.00
C GLN A 91 -10.91 6.73 -18.75
N TRP A 92 -11.31 5.46 -18.78
CA TRP A 92 -11.08 4.51 -17.69
C TRP A 92 -9.59 4.25 -17.44
N CYS A 93 -8.79 4.07 -18.49
CA CYS A 93 -7.35 3.87 -18.36
C CYS A 93 -6.66 5.08 -17.70
N ARG A 94 -7.01 6.31 -18.11
CA ARG A 94 -6.52 7.53 -17.46
C ARG A 94 -6.97 7.62 -16.00
N ALA A 95 -8.27 7.44 -15.74
CA ALA A 95 -8.83 7.57 -14.40
C ALA A 95 -8.25 6.55 -13.43
N ASN A 96 -8.12 5.27 -13.84
CA ASN A 96 -7.58 4.20 -13.01
C ASN A 96 -6.10 4.38 -12.63
N ASN A 97 -5.35 5.18 -13.39
CA ASN A 97 -3.93 5.43 -13.16
C ASN A 97 -3.64 6.70 -12.35
N ASP A 98 -4.65 7.54 -12.08
CA ASP A 98 -4.54 8.71 -11.20
C ASP A 98 -4.83 8.32 -9.74
N ILE A 99 -3.94 7.50 -9.16
CA ILE A 99 -4.14 6.84 -7.86
C ILE A 99 -4.42 7.84 -6.74
N GLU A 100 -3.77 9.00 -6.77
CA GLU A 100 -3.96 10.05 -5.77
C GLU A 100 -5.39 10.61 -5.81
N LYS A 101 -5.91 10.95 -6.99
CA LYS A 101 -7.31 11.39 -7.12
C LYS A 101 -8.32 10.29 -6.81
N ILE A 102 -7.97 9.03 -7.06
CA ILE A 102 -8.79 7.90 -6.63
C ILE A 102 -8.92 7.90 -5.11
N CYS A 103 -7.80 8.02 -4.41
CA CYS A 103 -7.72 8.08 -2.95
C CYS A 103 -8.44 9.30 -2.38
N ALA A 104 -8.36 10.45 -3.06
CA ALA A 104 -9.08 11.67 -2.70
C ALA A 104 -10.59 11.60 -2.94
N ASN A 105 -11.08 10.50 -3.54
CA ASN A 105 -12.47 10.33 -3.96
C ASN A 105 -12.95 11.49 -4.86
N ASP A 106 -12.12 11.88 -5.83
CA ASP A 106 -12.46 12.97 -6.75
C ASP A 106 -13.74 12.63 -7.55
N PRO A 107 -14.81 13.44 -7.46
CA PRO A 107 -16.09 13.17 -8.12
C PRO A 107 -16.02 13.29 -9.65
N ALA A 108 -15.00 13.97 -10.19
CA ALA A 108 -14.77 14.03 -11.63
C ALA A 108 -14.15 12.74 -12.19
N LEU A 109 -13.63 11.87 -11.33
CA LEU A 109 -12.93 10.66 -11.74
C LEU A 109 -13.87 9.46 -11.89
N GLN A 110 -14.08 9.04 -13.13
CA GLN A 110 -14.79 7.80 -13.45
C GLN A 110 -13.82 6.62 -13.58
N ILE A 111 -13.57 5.95 -12.47
CA ILE A 111 -12.78 4.71 -12.48
C ILE A 111 -13.63 3.51 -12.88
N ALA A 112 -12.99 2.48 -13.38
CA ALA A 112 -13.61 1.20 -13.70
C ALA A 112 -12.96 0.05 -12.95
N ARG A 113 -13.76 -0.94 -12.58
CA ARG A 113 -13.33 -2.26 -12.12
C ARG A 113 -13.58 -3.28 -13.23
N TYR A 114 -12.98 -4.46 -13.12
CA TYR A 114 -13.27 -5.55 -14.06
C TYR A 114 -14.76 -5.88 -14.13
N ALA A 115 -15.53 -5.71 -13.05
CA ALA A 115 -16.98 -5.88 -13.07
C ALA A 115 -17.67 -4.92 -14.06
N ASP A 116 -17.24 -3.66 -14.11
CA ASP A 116 -17.79 -2.64 -15.00
C ASP A 116 -17.40 -2.92 -16.47
N LEU A 117 -16.15 -3.34 -16.71
CA LEU A 117 -15.71 -3.78 -18.03
C LEU A 117 -16.49 -5.00 -18.50
N ARG A 118 -16.65 -6.01 -17.64
CA ARG A 118 -17.31 -7.27 -17.96
C ARG A 118 -18.78 -7.07 -18.32
N ALA A 119 -19.45 -6.10 -17.71
CA ALA A 119 -20.84 -5.76 -18.02
C ALA A 119 -21.02 -5.27 -19.47
N LEU A 120 -19.99 -4.66 -20.07
CA LEU A 120 -20.03 -4.14 -21.44
C LEU A 120 -19.31 -5.04 -22.45
N HIS A 121 -18.20 -5.64 -22.04
CA HIS A 121 -17.28 -6.40 -22.88
C HIS A 121 -16.69 -7.59 -22.10
N PRO A 122 -17.43 -8.70 -21.95
CA PRO A 122 -17.01 -9.82 -21.10
C PRO A 122 -15.68 -10.44 -21.52
N ASP A 123 -15.53 -10.76 -22.81
CA ASP A 123 -14.31 -11.40 -23.34
C ASP A 123 -13.08 -10.47 -23.19
N LEU A 124 -13.27 -9.18 -23.47
CA LEU A 124 -12.22 -8.18 -23.29
C LEU A 124 -11.84 -8.01 -21.83
N SER A 125 -12.83 -7.98 -20.92
CA SER A 125 -12.57 -7.91 -19.49
C SER A 125 -11.74 -9.10 -19.01
N ASP A 126 -12.04 -10.30 -19.50
CA ASP A 126 -11.36 -11.53 -19.08
C ASP A 126 -9.92 -11.57 -19.61
N GLN A 127 -9.74 -11.21 -20.88
CA GLN A 127 -8.42 -11.11 -21.48
C GLN A 127 -7.55 -10.02 -20.83
N LEU A 128 -8.13 -8.84 -20.55
CA LEU A 128 -7.44 -7.78 -19.80
C LEU A 128 -7.10 -8.24 -18.38
N ALA A 129 -8.00 -8.95 -17.70
CA ALA A 129 -7.75 -9.46 -16.36
C ALA A 129 -6.57 -10.44 -16.34
N MET A 130 -6.51 -11.37 -17.30
CA MET A 130 -5.38 -12.29 -17.44
C MET A 130 -4.08 -11.54 -17.69
N PHE A 131 -4.08 -10.63 -18.65
CA PHE A 131 -2.90 -9.85 -19.03
C PHE A 131 -2.38 -9.00 -17.86
N PHE A 132 -3.22 -8.11 -17.32
CA PHE A 132 -2.81 -7.15 -16.29
C PHE A 132 -2.39 -7.84 -14.99
N LYS A 133 -3.09 -8.89 -14.54
CA LYS A 133 -2.72 -9.62 -13.32
C LYS A 133 -1.35 -10.32 -13.43
N GLY A 134 -0.95 -10.65 -14.67
CA GLY A 134 0.31 -11.29 -15.01
C GLY A 134 1.49 -10.33 -15.27
N LEU A 135 1.28 -9.01 -15.27
CA LEU A 135 2.35 -8.04 -15.56
C LEU A 135 3.41 -7.97 -14.46
N TYR A 136 3.00 -8.08 -13.21
CA TYR A 136 3.90 -8.03 -12.04
C TYR A 136 4.50 -9.39 -11.67
N SER A 137 4.45 -10.38 -12.57
CA SER A 137 4.97 -11.72 -12.29
C SER A 137 6.48 -11.75 -12.45
N GLN A 138 7.19 -12.44 -11.54
CA GLN A 138 8.64 -12.64 -11.67
C GLN A 138 9.00 -13.32 -12.99
N GLN A 139 8.18 -14.26 -13.45
CA GLN A 139 8.41 -14.96 -14.72
C GLN A 139 8.42 -14.03 -15.95
N LEU A 140 7.77 -12.86 -15.87
CA LEU A 140 7.82 -11.85 -16.92
C LEU A 140 8.96 -10.85 -16.66
N LEU A 141 9.01 -10.28 -15.46
CA LEU A 141 9.96 -9.22 -15.11
C LEU A 141 11.43 -9.68 -15.11
N ASP A 142 11.70 -10.98 -14.93
CA ASP A 142 13.05 -11.54 -14.96
C ASP A 142 13.52 -11.94 -16.37
N LEU A 143 12.66 -11.87 -17.39
CA LEU A 143 13.06 -12.16 -18.78
C LEU A 143 14.10 -11.14 -19.23
N ALA A 144 15.29 -11.61 -19.63
CA ALA A 144 16.44 -10.76 -19.95
C ALA A 144 16.09 -9.63 -20.94
N ALA A 145 15.41 -9.95 -22.04
CA ALA A 145 15.00 -8.97 -23.06
C ALA A 145 14.15 -7.82 -22.51
N LEU A 146 13.35 -8.07 -21.47
CA LEU A 146 12.55 -7.05 -20.80
C LEU A 146 13.36 -6.36 -19.68
N ARG A 147 13.92 -7.16 -18.76
CA ARG A 147 14.69 -6.70 -17.59
C ARG A 147 15.82 -5.75 -17.96
N GLU A 148 16.53 -6.02 -19.05
CA GLU A 148 17.63 -5.16 -19.50
C GLU A 148 17.16 -3.75 -19.91
N LYS A 149 15.88 -3.59 -20.28
CA LYS A 149 15.29 -2.30 -20.66
C LYS A 149 14.61 -1.59 -19.50
N ILE A 150 14.02 -2.33 -18.56
CA ILE A 150 13.22 -1.76 -17.45
C ILE A 150 13.95 -1.76 -16.10
N GLY A 151 15.08 -2.45 -15.98
CA GLY A 151 15.82 -2.60 -14.73
C GLY A 151 15.23 -3.68 -13.81
N LEU A 152 15.71 -3.68 -12.56
CA LEU A 152 15.33 -4.66 -11.54
C LEU A 152 14.50 -4.04 -10.43
N ILE A 153 13.47 -4.76 -10.00
CA ILE A 153 12.69 -4.43 -8.81
C ILE A 153 13.54 -4.42 -7.52
N ALA A 154 14.59 -5.23 -7.45
CA ALA A 154 15.49 -5.27 -6.30
C ALA A 154 16.26 -3.96 -6.16
N ASP A 155 16.72 -3.38 -7.27
CA ASP A 155 17.42 -2.10 -7.29
C ASP A 155 16.49 -0.97 -6.85
N HIS A 156 15.24 -1.00 -7.32
CA HIS A 156 14.22 -0.05 -6.86
C HIS A 156 13.97 -0.18 -5.36
N TYR A 157 13.76 -1.40 -4.85
CA TYR A 157 13.54 -1.61 -3.42
C TYR A 157 14.72 -1.11 -2.57
N HIS A 158 15.95 -1.33 -3.03
CA HIS A 158 17.13 -0.82 -2.34
C HIS A 158 17.14 0.72 -2.31
N ALA A 159 16.96 1.38 -3.45
CA ALA A 159 16.89 2.84 -3.53
C ALA A 159 15.72 3.42 -2.72
N PHE A 160 14.56 2.74 -2.76
CA PHE A 160 13.38 3.11 -2.01
C PHE A 160 13.63 3.12 -0.50
N MET A 161 14.28 2.08 0.02
CA MET A 161 14.58 1.95 1.44
C MET A 161 15.71 2.89 1.90
N LEU A 162 16.61 3.32 1.02
CA LEU A 162 17.59 4.37 1.34
C LEU A 162 16.92 5.72 1.60
N VAL A 163 15.84 6.04 0.87
CA VAL A 163 15.11 7.30 1.01
C VAL A 163 14.11 7.25 2.16
N ASN A 164 13.31 6.19 2.23
CA ASN A 164 12.23 6.06 3.20
C ASN A 164 12.66 5.48 4.55
N GLY A 165 13.95 5.12 4.66
CA GLY A 165 14.53 4.51 5.85
C GLY A 165 14.20 3.03 6.01
N THR A 166 15.02 2.37 6.83
CA THR A 166 14.75 1.02 7.32
C THR A 166 13.96 1.15 8.62
N GLY A 167 12.66 0.90 8.60
CA GLY A 167 11.81 1.23 9.75
C GLY A 167 10.56 0.39 9.85
N LYS A 168 9.58 0.92 10.59
CA LYS A 168 8.25 0.32 10.74
C LYS A 168 7.43 0.47 9.47
N CYS A 169 6.55 -0.48 9.23
CA CYS A 169 5.55 -0.43 8.17
C CYS A 169 4.63 0.77 8.39
N PRO A 170 4.52 1.73 7.46
CA PRO A 170 3.71 2.94 7.65
C PRO A 170 2.22 2.64 7.79
N PHE A 171 1.77 1.49 7.29
CA PHE A 171 0.38 1.08 7.38
C PHE A 171 -0.03 0.65 8.79
N CYS A 172 0.85 0.02 9.58
CA CYS A 172 0.48 -0.41 10.94
C CYS A 172 1.33 0.21 12.06
N GLY A 173 2.56 0.63 11.78
CA GLY A 173 3.53 1.09 12.78
C GLY A 173 4.12 -0.01 13.67
N LEU A 174 3.67 -1.27 13.55
CA LEU A 174 4.03 -2.35 14.47
C LEU A 174 5.20 -3.20 13.96
N ILE A 175 5.18 -3.56 12.68
CA ILE A 175 6.10 -4.54 12.08
C ILE A 175 7.18 -3.84 11.28
N ASP A 176 8.41 -4.31 11.37
CA ASP A 176 9.53 -3.79 10.59
C ASP A 176 9.36 -4.12 9.09
N ILE A 177 9.72 -3.16 8.24
CA ILE A 177 9.97 -3.38 6.83
C ILE A 177 11.43 -3.77 6.66
N LYS A 178 11.69 -4.76 5.79
CA LYS A 178 13.03 -5.24 5.51
C LYS A 178 13.86 -4.13 4.88
N GLY A 179 14.89 -3.68 5.60
CA GLY A 179 15.81 -2.65 5.13
C GLY A 179 16.86 -3.13 4.12
N VAL A 180 17.75 -2.21 3.72
CA VAL A 180 18.82 -2.43 2.72
C VAL A 180 19.82 -3.53 3.08
N ASN A 181 19.95 -3.86 4.36
CA ASN A 181 20.86 -4.89 4.87
C ASN A 181 20.25 -6.31 4.85
N ARG A 182 19.08 -6.49 4.21
CA ARG A 182 18.44 -7.79 4.02
C ARG A 182 18.51 -8.19 2.55
N SER A 183 18.85 -9.45 2.29
CA SER A 183 18.83 -10.02 0.93
C SER A 183 17.42 -10.21 0.36
N LYS A 184 16.42 -10.31 1.25
CA LYS A 184 15.01 -10.42 0.90
C LYS A 184 14.32 -9.08 1.11
N ARG A 185 13.39 -8.76 0.22
CA ARG A 185 12.49 -7.59 0.32
C ARG A 185 11.12 -7.97 0.84
N ASP A 186 10.36 -6.99 1.30
CA ASP A 186 8.92 -7.12 1.43
C ASP A 186 8.24 -7.05 0.06
N ALA A 187 7.00 -7.53 0.01
CA ALA A 187 6.19 -7.44 -1.20
C ALA A 187 5.73 -5.99 -1.39
N TYR A 188 5.56 -5.60 -2.65
CA TYR A 188 4.80 -4.41 -2.98
C TYR A 188 3.33 -4.80 -3.00
N ASP A 189 2.57 -4.20 -2.10
CA ASP A 189 1.13 -4.27 -2.12
C ASP A 189 0.60 -3.50 -3.34
N HIS A 190 -0.41 -4.06 -3.99
CA HIS A 190 -1.18 -3.32 -5.00
C HIS A 190 -2.26 -2.56 -4.23
N TYR A 191 -2.01 -1.29 -3.94
CA TYR A 191 -2.83 -0.49 -3.04
C TYR A 191 -4.30 -0.56 -3.45
N LEU A 192 -4.59 -0.23 -4.71
CA LEU A 192 -5.79 -0.64 -5.41
C LEU A 192 -5.60 -2.09 -5.91
N PRO A 193 -6.41 -3.07 -5.44
CA PRO A 193 -6.16 -4.47 -5.73
C PRO A 193 -6.22 -4.80 -7.22
N LYS A 194 -5.16 -5.42 -7.75
CA LYS A 194 -5.14 -5.94 -9.14
C LYS A 194 -6.22 -6.96 -9.46
N ALA A 195 -6.86 -7.53 -8.43
CA ALA A 195 -8.00 -8.42 -8.59
C ALA A 195 -9.26 -7.66 -9.06
N LEU A 196 -9.37 -6.39 -8.72
CA LEU A 196 -10.54 -5.53 -8.93
C LEU A 196 -10.32 -4.52 -10.05
N TYR A 197 -9.13 -3.91 -10.10
CA TYR A 197 -8.85 -2.79 -11.01
C TYR A 197 -8.02 -3.23 -12.23
N PRO A 198 -8.47 -2.89 -13.46
CA PRO A 198 -7.63 -2.91 -14.65
C PRO A 198 -6.68 -1.70 -14.69
N PHE A 199 -5.73 -1.76 -15.62
CA PHE A 199 -4.88 -0.64 -16.07
C PHE A 199 -3.78 -0.16 -15.11
N ASN A 200 -3.87 -0.41 -13.79
CA ASN A 200 -2.95 0.14 -12.80
C ASN A 200 -2.07 -0.90 -12.08
N THR A 201 -2.00 -2.14 -12.58
CA THR A 201 -1.25 -3.23 -11.92
C THR A 201 0.26 -3.00 -11.89
N ILE A 202 0.82 -2.34 -12.92
CA ILE A 202 2.27 -2.06 -13.00
C ILE A 202 2.62 -0.60 -12.70
N ASN A 203 1.62 0.20 -12.32
CA ASN A 203 1.80 1.58 -11.96
C ASN A 203 2.47 1.64 -10.57
N PHE A 204 3.71 2.12 -10.50
CA PHE A 204 4.46 2.17 -9.25
C PHE A 204 3.88 3.14 -8.22
N ARG A 205 2.99 4.06 -8.63
CA ARG A 205 2.19 4.87 -7.70
C ARG A 205 1.07 4.06 -7.03
N ASN A 206 0.74 2.89 -7.55
CA ASN A 206 -0.19 1.92 -6.96
C ASN A 206 0.54 0.78 -6.21
N LEU A 207 1.88 0.74 -6.24
CA LEU A 207 2.67 -0.35 -5.69
C LEU A 207 3.49 0.15 -4.51
N ALA A 208 3.12 -0.23 -3.29
CA ALA A 208 3.79 0.24 -2.07
C ALA A 208 4.42 -0.91 -1.27
N PRO A 209 5.70 -0.84 -0.89
CA PRO A 209 6.30 -1.79 0.05
C PRO A 209 5.46 -1.89 1.33
N THR A 210 5.08 -3.11 1.72
CA THR A 210 4.15 -3.33 2.83
C THR A 210 4.57 -4.58 3.60
N CYS A 211 4.49 -4.55 4.93
CA CYS A 211 4.81 -5.73 5.73
C CYS A 211 3.86 -6.89 5.40
N HIS A 212 4.32 -8.11 5.67
CA HIS A 212 3.55 -9.32 5.36
C HIS A 212 2.13 -9.26 5.91
N ASP A 213 1.95 -8.90 7.19
CA ASP A 213 0.63 -8.96 7.81
C ASP A 213 -0.33 -7.90 7.25
N CYS A 214 0.16 -6.69 6.99
CA CYS A 214 -0.66 -5.66 6.36
C CYS A 214 -1.12 -6.09 4.95
N ASN A 215 -0.21 -6.62 4.13
CA ASN A 215 -0.51 -7.01 2.75
C ASN A 215 -1.32 -8.31 2.67
N SER A 216 -0.79 -9.38 3.26
CA SER A 216 -1.20 -10.77 3.05
C SER A 216 -2.14 -11.31 4.12
N THR A 217 -2.48 -10.55 5.17
CA THR A 217 -3.39 -11.00 6.24
C THR A 217 -4.55 -10.03 6.44
N CYS A 218 -4.26 -8.73 6.54
CA CYS A 218 -5.29 -7.74 6.87
C CYS A 218 -5.96 -7.18 5.61
N LYS A 219 -5.17 -6.65 4.66
CA LYS A 219 -5.70 -6.02 3.45
C LYS A 219 -6.18 -7.04 2.44
N HIS A 220 -5.33 -7.99 2.05
CA HIS A 220 -5.60 -8.91 0.94
C HIS A 220 -6.13 -8.16 -0.29
N SER A 221 -7.40 -8.38 -0.63
CA SER A 221 -8.11 -7.77 -1.75
C SER A 221 -9.17 -6.74 -1.31
N LYS A 222 -9.16 -6.32 -0.04
CA LYS A 222 -10.01 -5.21 0.42
C LYS A 222 -9.67 -3.96 -0.40
N ASP A 223 -10.70 -3.24 -0.78
CA ASP A 223 -10.60 -2.09 -1.67
C ASP A 223 -10.51 -0.80 -0.84
N PRO A 224 -9.40 -0.05 -0.91
CA PRO A 224 -9.33 1.23 -0.23
C PRO A 224 -10.29 2.26 -0.84
N ALA A 225 -10.55 2.21 -2.14
CA ALA A 225 -11.33 3.22 -2.86
C ALA A 225 -12.85 2.95 -2.86
N HIS A 226 -13.28 1.76 -2.47
CA HIS A 226 -14.69 1.39 -2.38
C HIS A 226 -15.00 0.52 -1.16
N ASN A 227 -16.23 0.66 -0.65
CA ASN A 227 -16.83 -0.29 0.29
C ASN A 227 -18.28 -0.61 -0.15
N ALA A 228 -19.08 -1.18 0.74
CA ALA A 228 -20.48 -1.50 0.48
C ALA A 228 -21.36 -0.26 0.20
N THR A 229 -20.97 0.93 0.65
CA THR A 229 -21.72 2.18 0.45
C THR A 229 -21.32 2.94 -0.82
N GLY A 230 -20.23 2.54 -1.48
CA GLY A 230 -19.76 3.15 -2.71
C GLY A 230 -18.30 3.59 -2.64
N ARG A 231 -17.95 4.63 -3.42
CA ARG A 231 -16.63 5.24 -3.39
C ARG A 231 -16.39 5.93 -2.05
N ARG A 232 -15.15 5.88 -1.56
CA ARG A 232 -14.72 6.51 -0.31
C ARG A 232 -13.32 7.08 -0.43
N LYS A 233 -12.96 7.97 0.50
CA LYS A 233 -11.59 8.46 0.63
C LYS A 233 -10.67 7.45 1.31
N ALA A 234 -9.40 7.51 0.93
CA ALA A 234 -8.34 6.71 1.52
C ALA A 234 -7.06 7.54 1.60
N PHE A 235 -6.15 7.22 2.52
CA PHE A 235 -4.82 7.79 2.46
C PHE A 235 -4.08 7.32 1.20
N TYR A 236 -3.45 8.22 0.47
CA TYR A 236 -2.58 7.85 -0.64
C TYR A 236 -1.18 7.49 -0.10
N PRO A 237 -0.60 6.32 -0.42
CA PRO A 237 0.69 5.89 0.14
C PRO A 237 1.86 6.84 -0.14
N TYR A 238 1.74 7.69 -1.17
CA TYR A 238 2.77 8.65 -1.59
C TYR A 238 2.28 10.09 -1.53
N ALA A 239 1.34 10.41 -0.63
CA ALA A 239 0.85 11.76 -0.45
C ALA A 239 1.97 12.72 -0.02
N ASP A 240 2.03 13.89 -0.64
CA ASP A 240 2.95 14.96 -0.23
C ASP A 240 2.57 15.55 1.13
N ILE A 241 1.27 15.58 1.43
CA ILE A 241 0.74 16.03 2.72
C ILE A 241 0.54 14.83 3.62
N CYS A 242 1.35 14.74 4.67
CA CYS A 242 1.16 13.77 5.74
C CYS A 242 0.27 14.34 6.84
N HIS A 243 -0.65 13.52 7.33
CA HIS A 243 -1.45 13.82 8.52
C HIS A 243 -0.86 13.07 9.71
N ALA A 244 -0.59 13.80 10.81
CA ALA A 244 -0.25 13.15 12.08
C ALA A 244 -1.52 12.48 12.62
N ILE A 245 -1.54 11.15 12.64
CA ILE A 245 -2.66 10.40 13.23
C ILE A 245 -2.58 10.52 14.75
N GLU A 246 -3.66 11.01 15.34
CA GLU A 246 -3.84 11.07 16.79
C GLU A 246 -4.52 9.79 17.25
N ILE A 247 -4.00 9.18 18.32
CA ILE A 247 -4.61 8.00 18.94
C ILE A 247 -4.78 8.29 20.42
N THR A 248 -6.00 8.10 20.90
CA THR A 248 -6.31 8.12 22.34
C THR A 248 -6.75 6.73 22.75
N ILE A 249 -6.24 6.27 23.88
CA ILE A 249 -6.66 5.05 24.54
C ILE A 249 -7.34 5.43 25.85
N ASP A 250 -8.57 4.96 26.01
CA ASP A 250 -9.24 4.92 27.30
C ASP A 250 -9.35 3.46 27.74
N LEU A 251 -9.01 3.22 29.00
CA LEU A 251 -9.02 1.92 29.65
C LEU A 251 -10.16 1.88 30.66
N ASP A 252 -10.84 0.75 30.79
CA ASP A 252 -11.91 0.58 31.80
C ASP A 252 -11.48 -0.27 33.00
N SER A 253 -10.26 -0.82 32.98
CA SER A 253 -9.71 -1.69 34.01
C SER A 253 -8.30 -1.24 34.43
N PRO A 254 -8.02 -1.08 35.75
CA PRO A 254 -6.69 -0.82 36.26
C PRO A 254 -5.82 -2.08 36.39
N ASP A 255 -6.40 -3.28 36.25
CA ASP A 255 -5.67 -4.55 36.25
C ASP A 255 -5.05 -4.79 34.86
N ILE A 256 -3.91 -4.14 34.62
CA ILE A 256 -3.23 -4.20 33.31
C ILE A 256 -2.66 -5.60 33.03
N ASP A 257 -2.34 -6.39 34.06
CA ASP A 257 -1.81 -7.73 33.89
C ASP A 257 -2.82 -8.69 33.24
N ARG A 258 -4.12 -8.38 33.39
CA ARG A 258 -5.25 -9.13 32.84
C ARG A 258 -6.10 -8.31 31.88
N LEU A 259 -5.51 -7.30 31.25
CA LEU A 259 -6.21 -6.45 30.29
C LEU A 259 -6.66 -7.24 29.06
N GLU A 260 -7.94 -7.17 28.72
CA GLU A 260 -8.52 -7.78 27.52
C GLU A 260 -8.89 -6.72 26.47
N PRO A 261 -9.02 -7.08 25.18
CA PRO A 261 -9.41 -6.14 24.12
C PRO A 261 -10.74 -5.39 24.36
N ALA A 262 -11.64 -5.98 25.14
CA ALA A 262 -12.90 -5.37 25.55
C ALA A 262 -12.69 -4.17 26.49
N ASN A 263 -11.59 -4.16 27.23
CA ASN A 263 -11.24 -3.11 28.20
C ASN A 263 -10.65 -1.85 27.58
N ILE A 264 -10.50 -1.85 26.26
CA ILE A 264 -9.72 -0.85 25.52
C ILE A 264 -10.65 -0.15 24.53
N GLN A 265 -10.84 1.15 24.72
CA GLN A 265 -11.50 2.02 23.76
C GLN A 265 -10.44 2.80 22.99
N LEU A 266 -10.43 2.66 21.66
CA LEU A 266 -9.55 3.42 20.77
C LEU A 266 -10.34 4.57 20.13
N THR A 267 -9.77 5.77 20.17
CA THR A 267 -10.28 6.92 19.42
C THR A 267 -9.19 7.46 18.52
N PHE A 268 -9.54 7.83 17.29
CA PHE A 268 -8.60 8.28 16.27
C PHE A 268 -8.93 9.69 15.77
N GLY A 269 -7.89 10.47 15.49
CA GLY A 269 -7.98 11.81 14.90
C GLY A 269 -6.87 12.08 13.89
N PRO A 270 -6.86 13.25 13.25
CA PRO A 270 -7.82 14.35 13.44
C PRO A 270 -9.13 14.12 12.65
N SER A 271 -10.21 14.81 13.05
CA SER A 271 -11.54 14.68 12.43
C SER A 271 -11.60 15.16 10.97
N THR A 272 -10.65 15.99 10.54
CA THR A 272 -10.54 16.50 9.16
C THR A 272 -10.24 15.42 8.14
N VAL A 273 -9.71 14.27 8.56
CA VAL A 273 -9.40 13.09 7.72
C VAL A 273 -10.09 11.83 8.24
N HIS A 274 -11.26 12.00 8.86
CA HIS A 274 -12.00 10.91 9.50
C HIS A 274 -12.33 9.78 8.51
N GLU A 275 -12.75 10.10 7.28
CA GLU A 275 -13.10 9.09 6.27
C GLU A 275 -11.88 8.23 5.88
N GLU A 276 -10.72 8.85 5.70
CA GLU A 276 -9.45 8.19 5.40
C GLU A 276 -8.98 7.31 6.58
N ILE A 277 -9.20 7.77 7.81
CA ILE A 277 -8.93 7.00 9.04
C ILE A 277 -9.81 5.75 9.10
N GLU A 278 -11.12 5.88 8.87
CA GLU A 278 -12.03 4.73 8.88
C GLU A 278 -11.65 3.70 7.80
N THR A 279 -11.35 4.17 6.59
CA THR A 279 -10.85 3.30 5.50
C THR A 279 -9.58 2.58 5.93
N TRP A 280 -8.61 3.29 6.50
CA TRP A 280 -7.37 2.70 6.98
C TRP A 280 -7.59 1.65 8.08
N ARG A 281 -8.45 1.96 9.05
CA ARG A 281 -8.80 1.05 10.15
C ARG A 281 -9.41 -0.25 9.63
N GLU A 282 -10.37 -0.14 8.73
CA GLU A 282 -11.05 -1.29 8.11
C GLU A 282 -10.11 -2.14 7.25
N VAL A 283 -9.34 -1.49 6.36
CA VAL A 283 -8.46 -2.18 5.41
C VAL A 283 -7.36 -2.94 6.15
N TYR A 284 -6.73 -2.34 7.16
CA TYR A 284 -5.56 -2.92 7.83
C TYR A 284 -5.85 -3.54 9.20
N GLY A 285 -7.12 -3.61 9.62
CA GLY A 285 -7.53 -4.25 10.88
C GLY A 285 -6.91 -3.58 12.11
N ILE A 286 -6.86 -2.26 12.11
CA ILE A 286 -6.05 -1.49 13.06
C ILE A 286 -6.54 -1.66 14.49
N ASP A 287 -7.85 -1.63 14.70
CA ASP A 287 -8.46 -1.77 16.03
C ASP A 287 -8.05 -3.05 16.74
N GLU A 288 -8.23 -4.19 16.07
CA GLU A 288 -7.86 -5.50 16.59
C GLU A 288 -6.37 -5.55 16.95
N ARG A 289 -5.52 -5.09 16.03
CA ARG A 289 -4.06 -5.18 16.19
C ARG A 289 -3.52 -4.26 17.28
N TYR A 290 -4.09 -3.08 17.44
CA TYR A 290 -3.66 -2.13 18.47
C TYR A 290 -4.14 -2.58 19.85
N LYS A 291 -5.36 -3.11 19.96
CA LYS A 291 -5.85 -3.73 21.19
C LYS A 291 -5.01 -4.94 21.58
N ASP A 292 -4.73 -5.85 20.65
CA ASP A 292 -3.86 -7.01 20.88
C ASP A 292 -2.47 -6.59 21.37
N LYS A 293 -1.88 -5.56 20.75
CA LYS A 293 -0.60 -5.00 21.19
C LYS A 293 -0.65 -4.45 22.61
N CYS A 294 -1.72 -3.75 22.99
CA CYS A 294 -1.93 -3.25 24.35
C CYS A 294 -2.19 -4.36 25.39
N CYS A 295 -2.62 -5.55 24.97
CA CYS A 295 -2.77 -6.74 25.83
C CYS A 295 -1.50 -7.62 25.89
N SER A 296 -0.52 -7.36 25.01
CA SER A 296 0.70 -8.17 24.87
C SER A 296 1.75 -7.92 25.96
N SER A 297 2.81 -8.75 25.96
CA SER A 297 4.00 -8.54 26.80
C SER A 297 4.63 -7.17 26.61
N ASP A 298 4.62 -6.61 25.40
CA ASP A 298 5.21 -5.29 25.13
C ASP A 298 4.56 -4.19 25.98
N ALA A 299 3.23 -4.21 26.14
CA ALA A 299 2.53 -3.22 26.95
C ALA A 299 2.84 -3.35 28.45
N LYS A 300 3.04 -4.60 28.91
CA LYS A 300 3.51 -4.89 30.27
C LYS A 300 4.93 -4.36 30.48
N ASP A 301 5.82 -4.59 29.51
CA ASP A 301 7.19 -4.06 29.53
C ASP A 301 7.20 -2.52 29.53
N TRP A 302 6.27 -1.87 28.83
CA TRP A 302 6.15 -0.40 28.87
C TRP A 302 5.82 0.12 30.26
N LEU A 303 4.95 -0.55 31.02
CA LEU A 303 4.66 -0.20 32.41
C LEU A 303 5.79 -0.58 33.36
N GLU A 304 6.46 -1.71 33.14
CA GLU A 304 7.61 -2.09 33.94
C GLU A 304 8.74 -1.07 33.82
N GLN A 305 8.96 -0.49 32.64
CA GLN A 305 9.90 0.63 32.48
C GLN A 305 9.52 1.85 33.33
N VAL A 306 8.21 2.13 33.46
CA VAL A 306 7.72 3.20 34.35
C VAL A 306 8.06 2.86 35.80
N ARG A 307 7.78 1.62 36.24
CA ARG A 307 8.07 1.15 37.61
C ARG A 307 9.55 1.22 37.95
N ILE A 308 10.41 0.67 37.09
CA ILE A 308 11.86 0.65 37.30
C ILE A 308 12.41 2.08 37.41
N LEU A 309 12.01 2.99 36.53
CA LEU A 309 12.52 4.35 36.56
C LEU A 309 11.98 5.13 37.78
N HIS A 310 10.75 4.83 38.20
CA HIS A 310 10.23 5.33 39.47
C HIS A 310 11.06 4.87 40.66
N ASP A 311 11.41 3.58 40.73
CA ASP A 311 12.28 3.03 41.77
C ASP A 311 13.69 3.66 41.80
N HIS A 312 14.09 4.35 40.73
CA HIS A 312 15.32 5.14 40.65
C HIS A 312 15.11 6.65 40.88
N GLY A 313 13.95 7.05 41.40
CA GLY A 313 13.63 8.43 41.79
C GLY A 313 13.07 9.31 40.69
N MET A 314 12.57 8.75 39.58
CA MET A 314 11.91 9.51 38.51
C MET A 314 10.39 9.40 38.59
N GLU A 315 9.69 10.52 38.74
CA GLU A 315 8.23 10.53 38.70
C GLU A 315 7.67 9.97 37.37
N PRO A 316 6.64 9.10 37.39
CA PRO A 316 6.02 8.53 36.20
C PRO A 316 5.55 9.58 35.17
N GLU A 317 5.08 10.75 35.62
CA GLU A 317 4.67 11.85 34.75
C GLU A 317 5.84 12.48 33.98
N THR A 318 7.04 12.49 34.58
CA THR A 318 8.25 13.00 33.93
C THR A 318 8.67 12.07 32.80
N LEU A 319 8.56 10.75 33.01
CA LEU A 319 8.76 9.75 31.97
C LEU A 319 7.75 9.93 30.83
N LEU A 320 6.47 10.06 31.16
CA LEU A 320 5.43 10.24 30.15
C LEU A 320 5.67 11.49 29.29
N THR A 321 6.07 12.60 29.91
CA THR A 321 6.44 13.84 29.20
C THR A 321 7.62 13.62 28.25
N THR A 322 8.63 12.87 28.69
CA THR A 322 9.80 12.51 27.86
C THR A 322 9.36 11.65 26.67
N LEU A 323 8.50 10.66 26.91
CA LEU A 323 7.98 9.78 25.86
C LEU A 323 7.10 10.55 24.85
N GLN A 324 6.28 11.50 25.30
CA GLN A 324 5.54 12.40 24.41
C GLN A 324 6.49 13.19 23.50
N GLN A 325 7.62 13.68 24.02
CA GLN A 325 8.64 14.33 23.20
C GLN A 325 9.27 13.37 22.19
N GLN A 326 9.59 12.13 22.60
CA GLN A 326 10.10 11.10 21.70
C GLN A 326 9.10 10.77 20.60
N THR A 327 7.81 10.68 20.93
CA THR A 327 6.71 10.42 19.98
C THR A 327 6.55 11.54 18.97
N ARG A 328 6.72 12.80 19.38
CA ARG A 328 6.71 13.95 18.45
C ARG A 328 7.87 13.91 17.46
N ASN A 329 9.02 13.36 17.87
CA ASN A 329 10.20 13.27 17.02
C ASN A 329 10.12 12.07 16.06
N ASP A 330 9.75 10.90 16.59
CA ASP A 330 9.51 9.68 15.81
C ASP A 330 8.36 8.88 16.44
N PRO A 331 7.14 8.98 15.87
CA PRO A 331 5.98 8.29 16.41
C PRO A 331 6.09 6.78 16.25
N THR A 332 6.85 6.27 15.28
CA THR A 332 6.90 4.84 14.98
C THR A 332 8.04 4.11 15.68
N ALA A 333 9.11 4.82 16.06
CA ALA A 333 10.18 4.27 16.89
C ALA A 333 9.60 3.59 18.14
N ASN A 334 9.95 2.33 18.37
CA ASN A 334 9.47 1.53 19.52
C ASN A 334 7.94 1.57 19.74
N SER A 335 7.16 1.77 18.67
CA SER A 335 5.70 1.95 18.75
C SER A 335 5.28 3.12 19.64
N ASN A 336 6.08 4.20 19.70
CA ASN A 336 5.87 5.37 20.56
C ASN A 336 4.45 5.94 20.45
N PHE A 337 3.87 5.98 19.25
CA PHE A 337 2.51 6.45 18.99
C PHE A 337 1.46 5.70 19.83
N LEU A 338 1.62 4.38 19.97
CA LEU A 338 0.69 3.53 20.73
C LEU A 338 1.09 3.45 22.20
N LYS A 339 2.40 3.37 22.48
CA LYS A 339 2.93 3.34 23.85
C LYS A 339 2.53 4.59 24.63
N THR A 340 2.65 5.77 24.02
CA THR A 340 2.25 7.04 24.65
C THR A 340 0.76 7.05 24.94
N ALA A 341 -0.08 6.75 23.94
CA ALA A 341 -1.52 6.71 24.11
C ALA A 341 -1.95 5.72 25.21
N PHE A 342 -1.29 4.55 25.27
CA PHE A 342 -1.55 3.54 26.30
C PHE A 342 -1.18 4.02 27.70
N LEU A 343 0.02 4.59 27.87
CA LEU A 343 0.46 5.10 29.18
C LEU A 343 -0.34 6.33 29.64
N GLU A 344 -0.82 7.16 28.72
CA GLU A 344 -1.80 8.20 29.02
C GLU A 344 -3.12 7.60 29.52
N GLY A 345 -3.61 6.52 28.89
CA GLY A 345 -4.74 5.73 29.36
C GLY A 345 -4.54 5.20 30.78
N CYS A 346 -3.39 4.56 31.05
CA CYS A 346 -3.02 4.07 32.38
C CYS A 346 -3.00 5.19 33.44
N LYS A 347 -2.45 6.36 33.09
CA LYS A 347 -2.44 7.53 33.97
C LYS A 347 -3.87 7.99 34.30
N LYS A 348 -4.76 8.09 33.31
CA LYS A 348 -6.16 8.55 33.51
C LYS A 348 -6.93 7.70 34.52
N ILE A 349 -6.65 6.40 34.58
CA ILE A 349 -7.33 5.46 35.48
C ILE A 349 -6.58 5.19 36.79
N GLY A 350 -5.52 5.93 37.09
CA GLY A 350 -4.80 5.86 38.36
C GLY A 350 -3.76 4.75 38.50
N VAL A 351 -3.36 4.07 37.41
CA VAL A 351 -2.30 3.04 37.47
C VAL A 351 -0.96 3.64 37.95
N PHE A 352 -0.67 4.89 37.58
CA PHE A 352 0.55 5.57 38.03
C PHE A 352 0.54 5.84 39.53
N ASP A 353 -0.62 6.13 40.12
CA ASP A 353 -0.75 6.33 41.57
C ASP A 353 -0.50 5.02 42.33
N GLU A 354 -0.95 3.88 41.79
CA GLU A 354 -0.66 2.56 42.36
C GLU A 354 0.83 2.20 42.26
N ILE A 355 1.51 2.57 41.18
CA ILE A 355 2.97 2.42 41.06
C ILE A 355 3.67 3.19 42.19
N LYS A 356 3.30 4.45 42.42
CA LYS A 356 3.87 5.29 43.48
C LYS A 356 3.63 4.73 44.89
N LYS A 357 2.47 4.13 45.14
CA LYS A 357 2.15 3.52 46.44
C LYS A 357 2.96 2.25 46.72
N THR A 358 3.25 1.48 45.66
CA THR A 358 3.91 0.17 45.79
C THR A 358 5.43 0.25 45.82
N SER A 359 6.01 1.33 45.31
CA SER A 359 7.45 1.61 45.44
C SER A 359 7.81 2.05 46.86
N GLY A 360 8.87 1.47 47.43
CA GLY A 360 9.37 1.80 48.77
C GLY A 360 10.02 3.18 48.92
N ILE A 361 9.78 4.10 47.98
CA ILE A 361 10.29 5.47 47.99
C ILE A 361 9.29 6.34 48.76
N PRO A 362 9.70 7.07 49.81
CA PRO A 362 8.80 7.95 50.54
C PRO A 362 8.27 9.04 49.61
N SER A 363 6.95 9.18 49.50
CA SER A 363 6.31 10.32 48.84
C SER A 363 6.80 11.63 49.49
N THR A 364 7.42 12.49 48.70
CA THR A 364 7.97 13.78 49.15
C THR A 364 6.93 14.88 49.19
#